data_AF-A0A6I4MBI4-F1
#
_entry.id   AF-A0A6I4MBI4-F1
#
_cell.length_a   1.000
_cell.length_b   1.000
_cell.length_c   1.000
_cell.angle_alpha   90.00
_cell.angle_beta   90.00
_cell.angle_gamma   90.00
#
_symmetry.space_group_name_H-M   'P 1'
#
loop_
_entity.id
_entity.type
_entity.pdbx_description
1 polymer ?
#
loop_
_entity_poly.entity_id
_entity_poly.type
_entity_poly.pdbx_seq_one_letter_code
_entity_poly.pdbx_strand_id
1 'polypeptide(L)'
;MHAQSKYFTCSTSGQIADPEAEPALAGPWPGAERAAPAAGAVPDPFAEGAPQAPHWFKTAVFYEVSVRGFCDSNGDGYGDLRGLISKLDHLEWLG
;
A
#
# COMPACT_ATOMS: atom_id res chain seq x y z
N MET A 1 -23.79 9.11 -45.10
CA MET A 1 -23.27 8.63 -43.81
C MET A 1 -22.24 9.64 -43.33
N HIS A 2 -22.61 10.52 -42.41
CA HIS A 2 -21.76 11.60 -41.88
C HIS A 2 -21.77 11.49 -40.36
N ALA A 3 -20.61 11.21 -39.75
CA ALA A 3 -20.41 11.27 -38.31
C ALA A 3 -19.54 12.50 -38.00
N GLN A 4 -20.07 13.42 -37.21
CA GLN A 4 -19.40 14.65 -36.75
C GLN A 4 -18.89 14.43 -35.32
N SER A 5 -17.58 14.53 -35.14
CA SER A 5 -16.92 14.46 -33.83
C SER A 5 -16.85 15.85 -33.22
N LYS A 6 -17.54 16.07 -32.09
CA LYS A 6 -17.55 17.35 -31.36
C LYS A 6 -16.46 17.32 -30.29
N TYR A 7 -15.32 17.93 -30.56
CA TYR A 7 -14.38 18.33 -29.51
C TYR A 7 -14.76 19.75 -29.07
N PHE A 8 -15.21 19.87 -27.83
CA PHE A 8 -15.49 21.16 -27.20
C PHE A 8 -14.16 21.73 -26.70
N THR A 9 -13.74 22.85 -27.27
CA THR A 9 -12.55 23.60 -26.85
C THR A 9 -12.98 24.68 -25.85
N CYS A 10 -12.30 24.79 -24.71
CA CYS A 10 -12.31 26.00 -23.90
C CYS A 10 -10.88 26.56 -23.89
N SER A 11 -10.69 27.59 -24.70
CA SER A 11 -9.49 28.41 -24.75
C SER A 11 -9.61 29.54 -23.73
N THR A 12 -8.62 29.73 -22.87
CA THR A 12 -8.32 31.02 -22.26
C THR A 12 -6.82 31.13 -22.04
N SER A 13 -6.21 31.85 -22.98
CA SER A 13 -5.23 32.92 -22.78
C SER A 13 -4.12 32.72 -21.74
N GLY A 14 -2.94 32.37 -22.27
CA GLY A 14 -1.71 33.17 -22.17
C GLY A 14 -1.14 33.52 -20.79
N GLN A 15 0.02 32.94 -20.46
CA GLN A 15 1.32 33.63 -20.42
C GLN A 15 2.45 32.62 -20.12
N ILE A 16 3.61 32.85 -20.75
CA ILE A 16 4.85 32.07 -20.67
C ILE A 16 5.79 32.81 -19.71
N ALA A 17 6.39 32.12 -18.74
CA ALA A 17 7.63 32.42 -17.99
C ALA A 17 7.72 31.38 -16.84
N ASP A 18 8.80 30.71 -16.45
CA ASP A 18 10.19 30.51 -16.87
C ASP A 18 10.62 29.13 -16.30
N PRO A 19 11.74 28.52 -16.73
CA PRO A 19 12.19 27.21 -16.27
C PRO A 19 13.13 27.30 -15.06
N GLU A 20 12.61 27.33 -13.83
CA GLU A 20 13.39 27.02 -12.62
C GLU A 20 12.48 26.95 -11.39
N ALA A 21 12.52 25.82 -10.66
CA ALA A 21 12.31 25.67 -9.21
C ALA A 21 11.67 24.31 -8.88
N GLU A 22 12.46 23.24 -8.89
CA GLU A 22 12.35 22.33 -7.75
C GLU A 22 13.01 23.02 -6.55
N PRO A 23 12.30 23.13 -5.42
CA PRO A 23 12.98 22.79 -4.19
C PRO A 23 12.10 21.95 -3.26
N ALA A 24 12.60 20.76 -2.97
CA ALA A 24 12.52 20.10 -1.67
C ALA A 24 11.12 20.03 -1.02
N LEU A 25 10.31 19.06 -1.43
CA LEU A 25 9.34 18.44 -0.53
C LEU A 25 10.07 17.47 0.42
N ALA A 26 10.99 18.02 1.22
CA ALA A 26 11.64 17.35 2.34
C ALA A 26 11.08 17.94 3.65
N GLY A 27 9.80 17.72 3.87
CA GLY A 27 9.14 17.92 5.17
C GLY A 27 8.55 16.58 5.64
N PRO A 28 8.62 16.23 6.93
CA PRO A 28 7.93 15.06 7.45
C PRO A 28 6.42 15.17 7.17
N TRP A 29 5.81 14.06 6.75
CA TRP A 29 4.37 14.00 6.50
C TRP A 29 3.62 14.42 7.78
N PRO A 30 2.75 15.45 7.74
CA PRO A 30 2.04 15.92 8.92
C PRO A 30 1.10 14.81 9.39
N GLY A 31 1.51 14.11 10.46
CA GLY A 31 0.81 12.93 11.00
C GLY A 31 1.73 11.76 11.35
N ALA A 32 3.00 11.77 10.95
CA ALA A 32 3.97 10.71 11.29
C ALA A 32 4.42 10.69 12.77
N GLU A 33 3.86 11.57 13.61
CA GLU A 33 4.31 11.78 14.99
C GLU A 33 3.67 10.83 16.02
N ARG A 34 2.73 9.98 15.60
CA ARG A 34 2.32 8.87 16.46
C ARG A 34 3.36 7.77 16.33
N ALA A 35 4.43 7.89 17.11
CA ALA A 35 5.41 6.85 17.32
C ALA A 35 4.67 5.54 17.60
N ALA A 36 4.75 4.61 16.64
CA ALA A 36 4.35 3.23 16.88
C ALA A 36 5.11 2.76 18.12
N PRO A 37 4.44 2.09 19.09
CA PRO A 37 5.16 1.53 20.23
C PRO A 37 6.26 0.62 19.66
N ALA A 38 7.44 0.65 20.29
CA ALA A 38 8.62 -0.12 19.92
C ALA A 38 8.33 -1.64 20.04
N ALA A 39 7.51 -2.16 19.15
CA ALA A 39 7.53 -3.54 18.74
C ALA A 39 8.96 -3.78 18.23
N GLY A 40 9.63 -4.81 18.78
CA GLY A 40 11.04 -5.10 18.52
C GLY A 40 11.36 -4.91 17.05
N ALA A 41 12.48 -4.24 16.77
CA ALA A 41 12.88 -3.84 15.43
C ALA A 41 12.57 -4.96 14.44
N VAL A 42 11.58 -4.74 13.58
CA VAL A 42 11.29 -5.67 12.49
C VAL A 42 12.60 -5.81 11.72
N PRO A 43 13.18 -7.02 11.63
CA PRO A 43 14.46 -7.20 10.97
C PRO A 43 14.33 -6.68 9.54
N ASP A 44 15.25 -5.81 9.12
CA ASP A 44 15.27 -5.34 7.75
C ASP A 44 15.59 -6.53 6.84
N PRO A 45 14.62 -7.00 6.02
CA PRO A 45 14.84 -8.16 5.16
C PRO A 45 15.90 -7.90 4.08
N PHE A 46 16.30 -6.63 3.90
CA PHE A 46 17.32 -6.19 2.95
C PHE A 46 18.68 -5.88 3.61
N ALA A 47 18.84 -6.12 4.92
CA ALA A 47 20.12 -5.93 5.61
C ALA A 47 21.21 -6.90 5.08
N GLU A 48 22.45 -6.41 5.03
CA GLU A 48 23.62 -7.21 4.64
C GLU A 48 23.81 -8.38 5.62
N GLY A 49 23.87 -9.61 5.09
CA GLY A 49 24.01 -10.84 5.88
C GLY A 49 22.70 -11.49 6.32
N ALA A 50 21.53 -10.94 5.97
CA ALA A 50 20.26 -11.62 6.18
C ALA A 50 20.24 -12.97 5.44
N PRO A 51 19.74 -14.06 6.07
CA PRO A 51 19.67 -15.37 5.44
C PRO A 51 18.75 -15.32 4.21
N GLN A 52 19.37 -15.28 3.03
CA GLN A 52 18.64 -15.34 1.76
C GLN A 52 18.28 -16.80 1.51
N ALA A 53 16.98 -17.10 1.50
CA ALA A 53 16.45 -18.38 1.06
C ALA A 53 16.01 -18.27 -0.41
N PRO A 54 16.91 -18.42 -1.40
CA PRO A 54 16.63 -18.11 -2.82
C PRO A 54 15.50 -18.92 -3.45
N HIS A 55 14.99 -19.94 -2.75
CA HIS A 55 13.94 -20.84 -3.21
C HIS A 55 12.82 -21.05 -2.19
N TRP A 56 12.61 -20.12 -1.24
CA TRP A 56 11.56 -20.23 -0.21
C TRP A 56 10.18 -20.54 -0.80
N PHE A 57 9.86 -19.96 -1.96
CA PHE A 57 8.59 -20.15 -2.67
C PHE A 57 8.37 -21.58 -3.20
N LYS A 58 9.43 -22.39 -3.33
CA LYS A 58 9.31 -23.79 -3.79
C LYS A 58 8.82 -24.72 -2.67
N THR A 59 9.02 -24.33 -1.42
CA THR A 59 8.63 -25.10 -0.22
C THR A 59 7.47 -24.46 0.53
N ALA A 60 7.13 -23.20 0.24
CA ALA A 60 6.05 -22.48 0.90
C ALA A 60 4.67 -22.94 0.41
N VAL A 61 3.69 -22.94 1.33
CA VAL A 61 2.27 -23.15 1.04
C VAL A 61 1.59 -21.78 0.98
N PHE A 62 0.84 -21.52 -0.10
CA PHE A 62 0.14 -20.25 -0.29
C PHE A 62 -1.34 -20.38 0.08
N TYR A 63 -1.81 -19.45 0.92
CA TYR A 63 -3.22 -19.30 1.25
C TYR A 63 -3.75 -18.02 0.63
N GLU A 64 -4.71 -18.17 -0.29
CA GLU A 64 -5.46 -17.04 -0.82
C GLU A 64 -6.67 -16.77 0.09
N VAL A 65 -6.74 -15.56 0.65
CA VAL A 65 -7.83 -15.14 1.52
C VAL A 65 -8.39 -13.80 1.05
N SER A 66 -9.70 -13.73 0.87
CA SER A 66 -10.40 -12.49 0.55
C SER A 66 -10.62 -11.66 1.81
N VAL A 67 -9.99 -10.49 1.90
CA VAL A 67 -10.08 -9.59 3.06
C VAL A 67 -11.54 -9.29 3.41
N ARG A 68 -12.36 -8.96 2.41
CA ARG A 68 -13.77 -8.58 2.61
C ARG A 68 -14.66 -9.70 3.13
N GLY A 69 -14.28 -10.96 2.92
CA GLY A 69 -15.10 -12.11 3.31
C GLY A 69 -14.60 -12.83 4.56
N PHE A 70 -13.44 -12.42 5.11
CA PHE A 70 -12.73 -13.23 6.08
C PHE A 70 -13.10 -12.94 7.54
N CYS A 71 -12.92 -11.69 7.99
CA CYS A 71 -13.25 -11.30 9.35
C CYS A 71 -13.56 -9.81 9.41
N ASP A 72 -14.76 -9.48 9.90
CA ASP A 72 -15.20 -8.14 10.22
C ASP A 72 -14.88 -7.84 11.69
N SER A 73 -14.12 -6.78 11.95
CA SER A 73 -13.76 -6.35 13.30
C SER A 73 -14.59 -5.17 13.83
N ASN A 74 -15.32 -4.47 12.95
CA ASN A 74 -16.01 -3.22 13.26
C ASN A 74 -17.55 -3.32 13.18
N GLY A 75 -18.08 -4.44 12.66
CA GLY A 75 -19.50 -4.73 12.56
C GLY A 75 -20.21 -4.09 11.35
N ASP A 76 -19.48 -3.64 10.33
CA ASP A 76 -20.05 -3.02 9.13
C ASP A 76 -20.51 -4.03 8.06
N GLY A 77 -20.22 -5.32 8.27
CA GLY A 77 -20.59 -6.42 7.37
C GLY A 77 -19.55 -6.70 6.28
N TYR A 78 -18.43 -5.97 6.24
CA TYR A 78 -17.30 -6.21 5.36
C TYR A 78 -16.05 -6.53 6.18
N GLY A 79 -15.34 -7.57 5.77
CA GLY A 79 -14.07 -7.90 6.39
C GLY A 79 -13.01 -6.83 6.15
N ASP A 80 -12.14 -6.65 7.14
CA ASP A 80 -11.15 -5.58 7.19
C ASP A 80 -9.76 -6.12 7.58
N LEU A 81 -8.72 -5.29 7.38
CA LEU A 81 -7.33 -5.70 7.65
C LEU A 81 -7.06 -5.95 9.15
N ARG A 82 -7.76 -5.26 10.06
CA ARG A 82 -7.62 -5.49 11.50
C ARG A 82 -8.21 -6.85 11.87
N GLY A 83 -9.35 -7.20 11.29
CA GLY A 83 -9.95 -8.53 11.36
C GLY A 83 -8.99 -9.60 10.86
N LEU A 84 -8.38 -9.40 9.69
CA LEU A 84 -7.38 -10.33 9.14
C LEU A 84 -6.18 -10.53 10.08
N ILE A 85 -5.60 -9.44 10.59
CA ILE A 85 -4.44 -9.48 11.51
C ILE A 85 -4.79 -10.29 12.77
N SER A 86 -6.00 -10.14 13.31
CA SER A 86 -6.45 -10.87 14.51
C SER A 86 -6.54 -12.40 14.35
N LYS A 87 -6.44 -12.90 13.10
CA LYS A 87 -6.51 -14.33 12.79
C LYS A 87 -5.20 -14.86 12.22
N LEU A 88 -4.13 -14.09 12.20
CA LEU A 88 -2.83 -14.58 11.74
C LEU A 88 -2.34 -15.76 12.59
N ASP A 89 -2.61 -15.74 13.89
CA ASP A 89 -2.31 -16.87 14.80
C ASP A 89 -3.02 -18.17 14.36
N HIS A 90 -4.21 -18.06 13.77
CA HIS A 90 -4.94 -19.20 13.24
C HIS A 90 -4.30 -19.74 11.94
N LEU A 91 -3.74 -18.88 11.11
CA LEU A 91 -3.03 -19.28 9.90
C LEU A 91 -1.68 -19.93 10.24
N GLU A 92 -0.98 -19.44 11.25
CA GLU A 92 0.25 -20.07 11.76
C GLU A 92 -0.03 -21.47 12.31
N TRP A 93 -1.12 -21.64 13.06
CA TRP A 93 -1.51 -22.98 13.53
C TRP A 93 -1.78 -23.97 12.39
N LEU A 94 -2.16 -23.48 11.20
CA LEU A 94 -2.50 -24.31 10.05
C LEU A 94 -1.26 -24.84 9.30
N GLY A 95 -0.11 -24.14 9.31
CA GLY A 95 1.11 -24.59 8.62
C GLY A 95 2.19 -23.53 8.43
#